data_AF-A0A811XSK5-F1
#
_entry.id   AF-A0A811XSK5-F1
#
_cell.length_a   1.000
_cell.length_b   1.000
_cell.length_c   1.000
_cell.angle_alpha   90.00
_cell.angle_beta   90.00
_cell.angle_gamma   90.00
#
_symmetry.space_group_name_H-M   'P 1'
#
loop_
_entity.id
_entity.type
_entity.pdbx_description
1 polymer ?
#
loop_
_entity_poly.entity_id
_entity_poly.type
_entity_poly.pdbx_seq_one_letter_code
_entity_poly.pdbx_strand_id
1 'polypeptide(L)'
;MATLRGPLLLLTLGLGLASAQKALEEVPVEPGFQAQKVEGRWLTIQLAASRAHLVSPTDPLRLGLHSIWTRDEDVEFVLFWTGDGVCKGVNVTVHPTGLQGQFQGSLEGGSSMHVHFVSTDYSNLILYIRLEDDEETTSLWALLARRVPGDPLWLRKYLEYVAKFQLQQALVFNLDARCPPARA
;
A
#
# COMPACT_ATOMS: atom_id res chain seq x y z
N MET A 1 33.07 23.55 30.99
CA MET A 1 31.85 23.53 30.15
C MET A 1 32.27 23.85 28.73
N ALA A 2 32.24 22.87 27.83
CA ALA A 2 32.41 23.10 26.40
C ALA A 2 31.49 22.15 25.65
N THR A 3 30.66 22.78 24.83
CA THR A 3 29.62 22.27 23.94
C THR A 3 30.14 21.25 22.94
N LEU A 4 29.66 20.00 23.04
CA LEU A 4 29.80 18.96 22.03
C LEU A 4 28.41 18.37 21.74
N ARG A 5 27.49 19.15 21.16
CA ARG A 5 26.12 18.69 20.84
C ARG A 5 25.64 18.99 19.42
N GLY A 6 26.30 19.90 18.68
CA GLY A 6 25.92 20.27 17.31
C GLY A 6 26.23 19.22 16.21
N PRO A 7 27.43 18.63 16.16
CA PRO A 7 27.80 17.75 15.03
C PRO A 7 27.09 16.40 15.05
N LEU A 8 26.85 15.84 16.24
CA LEU A 8 26.21 14.54 16.43
C LEU A 8 24.73 14.57 16.03
N LEU A 9 24.02 15.66 16.31
CA LEU A 9 22.60 15.81 15.93
C LEU A 9 22.43 15.93 14.40
N LEU A 10 23.35 16.62 13.72
CA LEU A 10 23.35 16.71 12.25
C LEU A 10 23.66 15.36 11.59
N LEU A 11 24.57 14.57 12.17
CA LEU A 11 24.89 13.22 11.68
C LEU A 11 23.70 12.25 11.86
N THR A 12 23.03 12.26 13.02
CA THR A 12 21.86 11.39 13.25
C THR A 12 20.67 11.77 12.34
N LEU A 13 20.46 13.07 12.11
CA LEU A 13 19.42 13.54 11.19
C LEU A 13 19.74 13.17 9.73
N GLY A 14 21.00 13.29 9.31
CA GLY A 14 21.46 12.90 7.98
C GLY A 14 21.38 11.38 7.72
N LEU A 15 21.69 10.55 8.71
CA LEU A 15 21.53 9.09 8.59
C LEU A 15 20.06 8.66 8.57
N GLY A 16 19.18 9.32 9.33
CA GLY A 16 17.73 9.01 9.34
C GLY A 16 17.06 9.29 7.99
N LEU A 17 17.29 10.48 7.44
CA LEU A 17 16.77 10.88 6.11
C LEU A 17 17.32 10.00 4.99
N ALA A 18 18.63 9.73 4.98
CA ALA A 18 19.24 8.87 3.97
C ALA A 18 18.71 7.42 4.03
N SER A 19 18.44 6.90 5.23
CA SER A 19 17.89 5.54 5.39
C SER A 19 16.43 5.44 4.94
N ALA A 20 15.62 6.45 5.25
CA ALA A 20 14.22 6.53 4.81
C ALA A 20 14.10 6.63 3.28
N GLN A 21 14.97 7.38 2.62
CA GLN A 21 15.00 7.50 1.16
C GLN A 21 15.46 6.21 0.48
N LYS A 22 16.50 5.57 1.03
CA LYS A 22 17.08 4.33 0.49
C LYS A 22 16.09 3.16 0.52
N ALA A 23 15.24 3.09 1.55
CA ALA A 23 14.19 2.08 1.65
C ALA A 23 13.12 2.19 0.54
N LEU A 24 12.88 3.40 0.00
CA LEU A 24 11.93 3.60 -1.10
C LEU A 24 12.56 3.23 -2.47
N GLU A 25 13.86 3.53 -2.67
CA GLU A 25 14.59 3.18 -3.90
C GLU A 25 14.74 1.66 -4.11
N GLU A 26 14.73 0.87 -3.04
CA GLU A 26 14.84 -0.60 -3.12
C GLU A 26 13.55 -1.29 -3.59
N VAL A 27 12.41 -0.58 -3.60
CA VAL A 27 11.12 -1.11 -4.03
C VAL A 27 11.00 -0.96 -5.54
N PRO A 28 10.93 -2.08 -6.29
CA PRO A 28 10.84 -2.01 -7.75
C PRO A 28 9.50 -1.42 -8.20
N VAL A 29 9.47 -0.97 -9.45
CA VAL A 29 8.28 -0.45 -10.13
C VAL A 29 8.16 -1.15 -11.48
N GLU A 30 6.93 -1.41 -11.93
CA GLU A 30 6.66 -2.08 -13.21
C GLU A 30 7.18 -1.22 -14.39
N PRO A 31 8.12 -1.74 -15.20
CA PRO A 31 8.62 -1.02 -16.36
C PRO A 31 7.50 -0.75 -17.37
N GLY A 32 7.38 0.49 -17.84
CA GLY A 32 6.35 0.81 -18.84
C GLY A 32 4.92 0.80 -18.27
N PHE A 33 4.77 0.94 -16.94
CA PHE A 33 3.48 1.02 -16.27
C PHE A 33 2.54 2.05 -16.93
N GLN A 34 1.29 1.64 -17.14
CA GLN A 34 0.22 2.45 -17.71
C GLN A 34 -0.96 2.50 -16.74
N ALA A 35 -1.19 3.67 -16.12
CA ALA A 35 -2.20 3.86 -15.09
C ALA A 35 -3.62 3.51 -15.57
N GLN A 36 -3.97 3.85 -16.81
CA GLN A 36 -5.31 3.60 -17.34
C GLN A 36 -5.63 2.10 -17.47
N LYS A 37 -4.61 1.24 -17.61
CA LYS A 37 -4.82 -0.20 -17.73
C LYS A 37 -5.09 -0.90 -16.41
N VAL A 38 -4.81 -0.26 -15.27
CA VAL A 38 -5.16 -0.82 -13.95
C VAL A 38 -6.58 -0.45 -13.51
N GLU A 39 -7.33 0.32 -14.30
CA GLU A 39 -8.69 0.72 -13.93
C GLU A 39 -9.64 -0.47 -13.75
N GLY A 40 -10.64 -0.31 -12.88
CA GLY A 40 -11.71 -1.25 -12.65
C GLY A 40 -11.56 -2.07 -11.37
N ARG A 41 -12.33 -3.16 -11.30
CA ARG A 41 -12.44 -4.02 -10.11
C ARG A 41 -11.17 -4.83 -9.85
N TRP A 42 -10.77 -4.92 -8.59
CA TRP A 42 -9.68 -5.77 -8.10
C TRP A 42 -10.11 -6.53 -6.86
N LEU A 43 -9.55 -7.72 -6.68
CA LEU A 43 -9.79 -8.58 -5.53
C LEU A 43 -8.49 -8.72 -4.75
N THR A 44 -8.51 -8.47 -3.45
CA THR A 44 -7.33 -8.64 -2.61
C THR A 44 -7.13 -10.13 -2.33
N ILE A 45 -6.00 -10.67 -2.78
CA ILE A 45 -5.64 -12.09 -2.65
C ILE A 45 -4.76 -12.31 -1.42
N GLN A 46 -3.76 -11.46 -1.22
CA GLN A 46 -2.88 -11.47 -0.05
C GLN A 46 -2.51 -10.06 0.38
N LEU A 47 -2.20 -9.90 1.66
CA LEU A 47 -1.77 -8.65 2.27
C LEU A 47 -0.63 -8.95 3.25
N ALA A 48 0.34 -8.06 3.35
CA ALA A 48 1.42 -8.14 4.30
C ALA A 48 1.86 -6.75 4.71
N ALA A 49 2.34 -6.59 5.94
CA ALA A 49 2.79 -5.31 6.45
C ALA A 49 4.09 -5.46 7.25
N SER A 50 4.87 -4.38 7.34
CA SER A 50 6.02 -4.33 8.24
C SER A 50 5.62 -4.37 9.72
N ARG A 51 4.34 -4.09 10.03
CA ARG A 51 3.81 -4.03 11.39
C ARG A 51 2.65 -4.97 11.57
N ALA A 52 2.79 -5.89 12.53
CA ALA A 52 1.85 -6.98 12.76
C ALA A 52 0.43 -6.50 13.14
N HIS A 53 0.28 -5.34 13.79
CA HIS A 53 -1.03 -4.92 14.29
C HIS A 53 -2.01 -4.55 13.17
N LEU A 54 -1.53 -3.99 12.05
CA LEU A 54 -2.36 -3.63 10.89
C LEU A 54 -2.82 -4.82 10.04
N VAL A 55 -2.23 -5.99 10.31
CA VAL A 55 -2.53 -7.26 9.66
C VAL A 55 -2.93 -8.31 10.68
N SER A 56 -3.30 -7.87 11.89
CA SER A 56 -3.54 -8.78 13.00
C SER A 56 -4.68 -9.72 12.65
N PRO A 57 -4.50 -11.04 12.81
CA PRO A 57 -5.58 -12.01 12.59
C PRO A 57 -6.74 -11.82 13.57
N THR A 58 -6.54 -11.07 14.66
CA THR A 58 -7.57 -10.71 15.64
C THR A 58 -8.17 -9.33 15.40
N ASP A 59 -7.73 -8.58 14.39
CA ASP A 59 -8.38 -7.31 14.03
C ASP A 59 -9.77 -7.63 13.48
N PRO A 60 -10.85 -7.17 14.14
CA PRO A 60 -12.20 -7.41 13.64
C PRO A 60 -12.45 -6.69 12.31
N LEU A 61 -11.70 -5.62 12.01
CA LEU A 61 -11.84 -4.80 10.82
C LEU A 61 -10.91 -5.30 9.70
N ARG A 62 -11.47 -5.44 8.51
CA ARG A 62 -10.76 -5.92 7.32
C ARG A 62 -10.80 -4.87 6.24
N LEU A 63 -9.63 -4.43 5.81
CA LEU A 63 -9.45 -3.59 4.63
C LEU A 63 -9.39 -4.46 3.38
N GLY A 64 -10.09 -4.06 2.32
CA GLY A 64 -9.78 -4.55 0.99
C GLY A 64 -10.00 -3.51 -0.08
N LEU A 65 -9.18 -3.63 -1.12
CA LEU A 65 -9.24 -2.77 -2.29
C LEU A 65 -10.39 -3.22 -3.17
N HIS A 66 -11.27 -2.28 -3.48
CA HIS A 66 -12.41 -2.54 -4.34
C HIS A 66 -12.06 -2.32 -5.81
N SER A 67 -11.70 -1.09 -6.14
CA SER A 67 -11.43 -0.68 -7.50
C SER A 67 -10.36 0.38 -7.54
N ILE A 68 -9.70 0.47 -8.68
CA ILE A 68 -8.78 1.54 -9.01
C ILE A 68 -9.42 2.31 -10.17
N TRP A 69 -9.40 3.63 -10.10
CA TRP A 69 -9.86 4.50 -11.19
C TRP A 69 -8.78 5.53 -11.47
N THR A 70 -8.71 6.02 -12.71
CA THR A 70 -7.89 7.18 -13.04
C THR A 70 -8.78 8.37 -13.34
N ARG A 71 -8.34 9.55 -12.91
CA ARG A 71 -8.96 10.83 -13.24
C ARG A 71 -7.84 11.77 -13.63
N ASP A 72 -7.79 12.11 -14.92
CA ASP A 72 -6.65 12.81 -15.52
C ASP A 72 -5.34 12.00 -15.32
N GLU A 73 -4.43 12.49 -14.49
CA GLU A 73 -3.20 11.76 -14.12
C GLU A 73 -3.27 11.14 -12.72
N ASP A 74 -4.31 11.47 -11.94
CA ASP A 74 -4.50 10.96 -10.58
C ASP A 74 -5.04 9.54 -10.60
N VAL A 75 -4.74 8.82 -9.51
CA VAL A 75 -5.25 7.48 -9.26
C VAL A 75 -6.12 7.51 -8.00
N GLU A 76 -7.35 7.02 -8.11
CA GLU A 76 -8.28 6.86 -7.00
C GLU A 76 -8.40 5.38 -6.61
N PHE A 77 -8.14 5.08 -5.34
CA PHE A 77 -8.40 3.79 -4.72
C PHE A 77 -9.74 3.83 -3.98
N VAL A 78 -10.66 2.97 -4.37
CA VAL A 78 -11.90 2.72 -3.61
C VAL A 78 -11.65 1.54 -2.70
N LEU A 79 -11.74 1.77 -1.39
CA LEU A 79 -11.44 0.79 -0.35
C LEU A 79 -12.68 0.55 0.52
N PHE A 80 -12.84 -0.67 1.00
CA PHE A 80 -13.89 -0.99 1.98
C PHE A 80 -13.27 -1.56 3.26
N TRP A 81 -13.66 -0.97 4.38
CA TRP A 81 -13.46 -1.52 5.72
C TRP A 81 -14.71 -2.32 6.10
N THR A 82 -14.53 -3.60 6.37
CA THR A 82 -15.63 -4.53 6.71
C THR A 82 -15.28 -5.37 7.92
N GLY A 83 -16.19 -5.49 8.89
CA GLY A 83 -15.93 -6.21 10.13
C GLY A 83 -16.84 -5.75 11.27
N ASP A 84 -17.16 -6.60 12.25
CA ASP A 84 -17.99 -6.32 13.44
C ASP A 84 -18.94 -5.10 13.35
N GLY A 85 -19.98 -5.21 12.51
CA GLY A 85 -21.00 -4.16 12.36
C GLY A 85 -20.56 -2.89 11.62
N VAL A 86 -19.29 -2.80 11.23
CA VAL A 86 -18.71 -1.74 10.41
C VAL A 86 -18.73 -2.14 8.94
N CYS A 87 -19.29 -1.25 8.13
CA CYS A 87 -19.08 -1.24 6.70
C CYS A 87 -18.91 0.20 6.23
N LYS A 88 -17.66 0.61 5.97
CA LYS A 88 -17.32 1.97 5.53
C LYS A 88 -16.53 1.90 4.23
N GLY A 89 -17.03 2.58 3.20
CA GLY A 89 -16.26 2.89 2.00
C GLY A 89 -15.40 4.13 2.23
N VAL A 90 -14.16 4.10 1.76
CA VAL A 90 -13.26 5.26 1.72
C VAL A 90 -12.60 5.33 0.35
N ASN A 91 -12.53 6.55 -0.19
CA ASN A 91 -11.79 6.82 -1.42
C ASN A 91 -10.48 7.51 -1.05
N VAL A 92 -9.39 7.05 -1.64
CA VAL A 92 -8.06 7.65 -1.45
C VAL A 92 -7.52 8.01 -2.81
N THR A 93 -7.32 9.31 -3.05
CA THR A 93 -6.71 9.81 -4.27
C THR A 93 -5.22 10.02 -4.06
N VAL A 94 -4.42 9.57 -5.01
CA VAL A 94 -2.98 9.79 -5.06
C VAL A 94 -2.61 10.42 -6.40
N HIS A 95 -1.58 11.25 -6.36
CA HIS A 95 -1.10 12.09 -7.44
C HIS A 95 0.24 11.59 -7.97
N PRO A 96 0.53 11.74 -9.27
CA PRO A 96 1.83 11.37 -9.83
C PRO A 96 2.99 12.08 -9.12
N THR A 97 4.10 11.36 -8.91
CA THR A 97 5.35 11.98 -8.42
C THR A 97 6.24 12.50 -9.55
N GLY A 98 5.84 12.29 -10.80
CA GLY A 98 6.68 12.48 -12.00
C GLY A 98 7.56 11.27 -12.33
N LEU A 99 7.67 10.29 -11.43
CA LEU A 99 8.30 8.99 -11.70
C LEU A 99 7.24 7.96 -12.12
N GLN A 100 7.51 7.22 -13.18
CA GLN A 100 6.57 6.23 -13.71
C GLN A 100 6.18 5.21 -12.63
N GLY A 101 4.87 4.95 -12.47
CA GLY A 101 4.33 3.95 -11.54
C GLY A 101 4.46 4.32 -10.06
N GLN A 102 4.85 5.56 -9.74
CA GLN A 102 4.92 6.08 -8.38
C GLN A 102 3.96 7.24 -8.19
N PHE A 103 3.22 7.18 -7.08
CA PHE A 103 2.21 8.16 -6.72
C PHE A 103 2.36 8.54 -5.25
N GLN A 104 1.84 9.70 -4.89
CA GLN A 104 1.84 10.21 -3.52
C GLN A 104 0.50 10.86 -3.17
N GLY A 105 0.10 10.80 -1.92
CA GLY A 105 -1.09 11.45 -1.41
C GLY A 105 -1.06 11.51 0.10
N SER A 106 -2.23 11.72 0.71
CA SER A 106 -2.38 11.71 2.16
C SER A 106 -3.68 11.01 2.55
N LEU A 107 -3.66 10.37 3.71
CA LEU A 107 -4.87 9.80 4.32
C LEU A 107 -5.58 10.86 5.19
N GLU A 108 -6.87 10.63 5.46
CA GLU A 108 -7.58 11.38 6.50
C GLU A 108 -6.81 11.25 7.83
N GLY A 109 -6.36 12.39 8.38
CA GLY A 109 -5.50 12.42 9.57
C GLY A 109 -4.06 12.92 9.32
N GLY A 110 -3.68 13.16 8.05
CA GLY A 110 -2.44 13.86 7.71
C GLY A 110 -1.23 12.96 7.42
N SER A 111 -1.37 11.64 7.56
CA SER A 111 -0.31 10.69 7.20
C SER A 111 -0.02 10.73 5.70
N SER A 112 1.26 10.89 5.34
CA SER A 112 1.75 10.82 3.95
C SER A 112 1.64 9.39 3.44
N MET A 113 1.24 9.24 2.18
CA MET A 113 1.09 7.96 1.51
C MET A 113 1.88 7.96 0.22
N HIS A 114 2.81 7.01 0.07
CA HIS A 114 3.52 6.74 -1.18
C HIS A 114 3.09 5.40 -1.75
N VAL A 115 2.85 5.34 -3.05
CA VAL A 115 2.31 4.15 -3.72
C VAL A 115 3.19 3.78 -4.90
N HIS A 116 3.65 2.52 -4.94
CA HIS A 116 4.37 1.97 -6.08
C HIS A 116 3.58 0.82 -6.70
N PHE A 117 3.37 0.90 -8.01
CA PHE A 117 2.89 -0.22 -8.80
C PHE A 117 4.06 -1.16 -9.09
N VAL A 118 4.32 -2.08 -8.17
CA VAL A 118 5.55 -2.89 -8.13
C VAL A 118 5.64 -3.84 -9.32
N SER A 119 4.55 -4.56 -9.61
CA SER A 119 4.48 -5.37 -10.82
C SER A 119 3.05 -5.65 -11.24
N THR A 120 2.78 -5.69 -12.55
CA THR A 120 1.45 -6.05 -13.07
C THR A 120 1.47 -6.55 -14.51
N ASP A 121 0.61 -7.53 -14.82
CA ASP A 121 0.19 -7.89 -16.20
C ASP A 121 -1.21 -7.32 -16.51
N TYR A 122 -1.69 -6.40 -15.68
CA TYR A 122 -3.04 -5.80 -15.66
C TYR A 122 -4.19 -6.76 -15.31
N SER A 123 -3.92 -8.06 -15.17
CA SER A 123 -4.81 -9.08 -14.61
C SER A 123 -4.49 -9.44 -13.16
N ASN A 124 -3.22 -9.26 -12.77
CA ASN A 124 -2.63 -9.43 -11.46
C ASN A 124 -1.79 -8.19 -11.15
N LEU A 125 -1.73 -7.79 -9.89
CA LEU A 125 -1.03 -6.59 -9.47
C LEU A 125 -0.42 -6.80 -8.09
N ILE A 126 0.88 -6.52 -7.94
CA ILE A 126 1.53 -6.34 -6.66
C ILE A 126 1.65 -4.84 -6.41
N LEU A 127 1.01 -4.37 -5.35
CA LEU A 127 0.99 -2.97 -4.95
C LEU A 127 1.80 -2.80 -3.66
N TYR A 128 2.66 -1.80 -3.62
CA TYR A 128 3.34 -1.35 -2.41
C TYR A 128 2.78 0.00 -2.00
N ILE A 129 2.48 0.14 -0.71
CA ILE A 129 2.03 1.37 -0.09
C ILE A 129 2.92 1.63 1.13
N ARG A 130 3.49 2.82 1.22
CA ARG A 130 4.17 3.32 2.42
C ARG A 130 3.30 4.39 3.05
N LEU A 131 2.99 4.22 4.32
CA LEU A 131 2.33 5.21 5.15
C LEU A 131 3.36 5.79 6.11
N GLU A 132 3.44 7.11 6.16
CA GLU A 132 4.32 7.84 7.06
C GLU A 132 3.48 8.81 7.88
N ASP A 133 3.60 8.71 9.18
CA ASP A 133 3.15 9.73 10.12
C ASP A 133 4.38 10.32 10.87
N ASP A 134 4.16 11.27 11.77
CA ASP A 134 5.24 12.02 12.42
C ASP A 134 6.18 11.14 13.27
N GLU A 135 5.75 9.94 13.65
CA GLU A 135 6.50 9.06 14.55
C GLU A 135 6.88 7.73 13.89
N GLU A 136 6.14 7.31 12.86
CA GLU A 136 6.09 5.93 12.43
C GLU A 136 5.97 5.75 10.91
N THR A 137 6.67 4.74 10.40
CA THR A 137 6.56 4.31 8.99
C THR A 137 6.03 2.89 8.92
N THR A 138 5.01 2.72 8.08
CA THR A 138 4.40 1.43 7.78
C THR A 138 4.56 1.12 6.29
N SER A 139 5.04 -0.08 5.99
CA SER A 139 5.04 -0.64 4.65
C SER A 139 3.91 -1.66 4.54
N LEU A 140 3.06 -1.53 3.52
CA LEU A 140 1.96 -2.42 3.19
C LEU A 140 2.16 -2.96 1.77
N TRP A 141 1.96 -4.26 1.60
CA TRP A 141 2.11 -4.98 0.34
C TRP A 141 0.86 -5.78 0.05
N ALA A 142 0.21 -5.52 -1.09
CA ALA A 142 -0.99 -6.22 -1.51
C ALA A 142 -0.76 -6.99 -2.80
N LEU A 143 -1.19 -8.25 -2.83
CA LEU A 143 -1.39 -9.00 -4.08
C LEU A 143 -2.86 -8.91 -4.46
N LEU A 144 -3.12 -8.41 -5.66
CA LEU A 144 -4.44 -8.19 -6.23
C LEU A 144 -4.60 -9.00 -7.50
N ALA A 145 -5.83 -9.46 -7.78
CA ALA A 145 -6.16 -10.11 -9.04
C ALA A 145 -7.55 -9.69 -9.52
N ARG A 146 -7.79 -9.79 -10.83
CA ARG A 146 -9.12 -9.56 -11.43
C ARG A 146 -10.09 -10.72 -11.21
N ARG A 147 -9.57 -11.93 -10.96
CA ARG A 147 -10.34 -13.17 -10.82
C ARG A 147 -9.76 -14.07 -9.72
N VAL A 148 -10.60 -14.98 -9.23
CA VAL A 148 -10.24 -16.00 -8.23
C VAL A 148 -10.47 -17.39 -8.85
N PRO A 149 -9.60 -18.39 -8.58
CA PRO A 149 -8.34 -18.27 -7.81
C PRO A 149 -7.31 -17.41 -8.55
N GLY A 150 -6.47 -16.69 -7.80
CA GLY A 150 -5.37 -15.92 -8.38
C GLY A 150 -4.29 -16.81 -8.99
N ASP A 151 -3.36 -16.22 -9.75
CA ASP A 151 -2.28 -16.96 -10.40
C ASP A 151 -1.18 -17.38 -9.38
N PRO A 152 -0.85 -18.68 -9.27
CA PRO A 152 0.19 -19.17 -8.36
C PRO A 152 1.59 -18.58 -8.60
N LEU A 153 1.94 -18.20 -9.83
CA LEU A 153 3.23 -17.56 -10.13
C LEU A 153 3.32 -16.17 -9.51
N TRP A 154 2.22 -15.42 -9.55
CA TRP A 154 2.10 -14.12 -8.90
C TRP A 154 2.14 -14.23 -7.38
N LEU A 155 1.52 -15.27 -6.81
CA LEU A 155 1.64 -15.57 -5.39
C LEU A 155 3.10 -15.87 -4.99
N ARG A 156 3.82 -16.66 -5.79
CA ARG A 156 5.24 -16.94 -5.53
C ARG A 156 6.08 -15.66 -5.55
N LYS A 157 5.93 -14.84 -6.60
CA LYS A 157 6.62 -13.55 -6.72
C LYS A 157 6.30 -12.62 -5.54
N TYR A 158 5.05 -12.58 -5.11
CA TYR A 158 4.64 -11.82 -3.93
C TYR A 158 5.34 -12.29 -2.65
N LEU A 159 5.39 -13.61 -2.42
CA LEU A 159 6.04 -14.19 -1.24
C LEU A 159 7.57 -13.94 -1.21
N GLU A 160 8.22 -13.82 -2.36
CA GLU A 160 9.63 -13.39 -2.45
C GLU A 160 9.81 -11.98 -1.87
N TYR A 161 8.90 -11.04 -2.14
CA TYR A 161 8.94 -9.71 -1.54
C TYR A 161 8.63 -9.74 -0.04
N VAL A 162 7.64 -10.54 0.38
CA VAL A 162 7.33 -10.74 1.81
C VAL A 162 8.57 -11.22 2.58
N ALA A 163 9.30 -12.19 2.03
CA ALA A 163 10.53 -12.68 2.62
C ALA A 163 11.66 -11.63 2.59
N LYS A 164 11.88 -10.97 1.44
CA LYS A 164 12.93 -9.95 1.26
C LYS A 164 12.78 -8.80 2.26
N PHE A 165 11.55 -8.32 2.46
CA PHE A 165 11.24 -7.19 3.32
C PHE A 165 10.78 -7.60 4.73
N GLN A 166 10.89 -8.89 5.08
CA GLN A 166 10.56 -9.44 6.41
C GLN A 166 9.15 -9.05 6.92
N LEU A 167 8.17 -9.09 6.02
CA LEU A 167 6.81 -8.64 6.29
C LEU A 167 6.00 -9.70 7.03
N GLN A 168 5.05 -9.24 7.83
CA GLN A 168 4.04 -10.07 8.49
C GLN A 168 2.83 -10.20 7.56
N GLN A 169 2.41 -11.43 7.27
CA GLN A 169 1.25 -11.68 6.42
C GLN A 169 -0.06 -11.49 7.19
N ALA A 170 -1.05 -10.93 6.52
CA ALA A 170 -2.42 -10.82 7.00
C ALA A 170 -3.26 -12.01 6.51
N LEU A 171 -4.28 -12.37 7.29
CA LEU A 171 -5.36 -13.20 6.76
C LEU A 171 -6.24 -12.34 5.84
N VAL A 172 -6.30 -12.69 4.55
CA VAL A 172 -7.16 -12.00 3.59
C VAL A 172 -8.40 -12.83 3.30
N PHE A 173 -9.57 -12.23 3.48
CA PHE A 173 -10.88 -12.84 3.18
C PHE A 173 -11.74 -11.98 2.24
N ASN A 174 -11.18 -10.90 1.70
CA ASN A 174 -11.95 -9.89 0.97
C ASN A 174 -11.99 -10.18 -0.54
N LEU A 175 -12.72 -11.23 -0.92
CA LEU A 175 -12.88 -11.60 -2.33
C LEU A 175 -14.09 -10.95 -3.02
N ASP A 176 -14.98 -10.27 -2.28
CA ASP A 176 -15.98 -9.36 -2.87
C ASP A 176 -16.67 -8.45 -1.83
N ALA A 177 -15.98 -8.00 -0.77
CA ALA A 177 -16.66 -7.18 0.22
C ALA A 177 -17.13 -5.86 -0.42
N ARG A 178 -18.44 -5.64 -0.29
CA ARG A 178 -19.14 -4.41 -0.65
C ARG A 178 -19.91 -3.99 0.58
N CYS A 179 -19.97 -2.69 0.81
CA CYS A 179 -20.99 -2.17 1.71
C CYS A 179 -22.34 -2.16 1.00
N PRO A 180 -23.42 -2.60 1.68
CA PRO A 180 -24.76 -2.33 1.19
C PRO A 180 -24.88 -0.82 0.92
N PRO A 181 -25.57 -0.39 -0.15
CA PRO A 181 -25.89 1.02 -0.31
C PRO A 181 -26.59 1.51 0.96
N ALA A 182 -26.24 2.71 1.43
CA ALA A 182 -26.92 3.32 2.57
C ALA A 182 -28.43 3.26 2.31
N ARG A 183 -29.19 2.69 3.26
CA ARG A 183 -30.66 2.69 3.15
C ARG A 183 -31.08 4.16 3.12
N ALA A 184 -31.70 4.56 2.00
CA ALA A 184 -32.36 5.85 1.86
C ALA A 184 -33.51 5.98 2.86
#